data_AF-A0AAW5PC56-F1
#
_entry.id   AF-A0AAW5PC56-F1
#
_cell.length_a   1.000
_cell.length_b   1.000
_cell.length_c   1.000
_cell.angle_alpha   90.00
_cell.angle_beta   90.00
_cell.angle_gamma   90.00
#
_symmetry.space_group_name_H-M   'P 1'
#
loop_
_entity.id
_entity.type
_entity.pdbx_description
1 polymer ?
#
loop_
_entity_poly.entity_id
_entity_poly.type
_entity_poly.pdbx_seq_one_letter_code
_entity_poly.pdbx_strand_id
1 'polypeptide(L)'
;MEAFSRRFSESINVLILDDGRFHKANTLTIPDNVRLIFLPPYSPELNPVERFWQDLKSYLAFDLHETLPELKERVSEKLHSYTDEAVASLTGYEYLLDAARA
;
A
#
# COMPACT_ATOMS: atom_id res chain seq x y z
N MET A 1 2.17 -14.22 -3.98
CA MET A 1 3.49 -13.95 -3.37
C MET A 1 4.66 -14.36 -4.26
N GLU A 2 4.60 -15.52 -4.91
CA GLU A 2 5.64 -15.98 -5.87
C GLU A 2 6.06 -14.95 -6.92
N ALA A 3 5.11 -14.35 -7.66
CA ALA A 3 5.44 -13.37 -8.69
C ALA A 3 6.12 -12.10 -8.13
N PHE A 4 5.70 -11.66 -6.95
CA PHE A 4 6.30 -10.53 -6.25
C PHE A 4 7.73 -10.85 -5.79
N SER A 5 7.91 -12.01 -5.16
CA SER A 5 9.23 -12.51 -4.76
C SER A 5 10.19 -12.62 -5.95
N ARG A 6 9.74 -13.16 -7.09
CA ARG A 6 10.55 -13.23 -8.32
C ARG A 6 10.87 -11.86 -8.91
N ARG A 7 9.93 -10.91 -8.85
CA ARG A 7 10.14 -9.56 -9.38
C ARG A 7 11.19 -8.77 -8.60
N PHE A 8 11.34 -9.08 -7.32
CA PHE A 8 12.28 -8.46 -6.39
C PHE A 8 13.16 -9.53 -5.72
N SER A 9 13.77 -10.39 -6.54
CA SER A 9 14.54 -11.55 -6.08
C SER A 9 15.85 -11.18 -5.39
N GLU A 10 16.40 -10.00 -5.68
CA GLU A 10 17.68 -9.52 -5.15
C GLU A 10 17.54 -8.75 -3.82
N SER A 11 16.32 -8.58 -3.31
CA SER A 11 16.03 -7.86 -2.08
C SER A 11 15.26 -8.72 -1.07
N ILE A 12 15.41 -8.37 0.21
CA ILE A 12 14.46 -8.76 1.25
C ILE A 12 13.27 -7.81 1.17
N ASN A 13 12.09 -8.35 0.94
CA ASN A 13 10.87 -7.58 0.71
C ASN A 13 9.97 -7.63 1.94
N VAL A 14 9.65 -6.46 2.48
CA VAL A 14 8.79 -6.34 3.65
C VAL A 14 7.41 -5.87 3.20
N LEU A 15 6.36 -6.62 3.55
CA LEU A 15 4.97 -6.19 3.39
C LEU A 15 4.40 -5.83 4.75
N ILE A 16 3.97 -4.58 4.87
CA ILE A 16 3.23 -4.06 6.03
C ILE A 16 1.74 -4.29 5.77
N LEU A 17 1.07 -4.95 6.70
CA LEU A 17 -0.33 -5.36 6.59
C LEU A 17 -1.11 -4.88 7.81
N ASP A 18 -2.39 -4.52 7.61
CA ASP A 18 -3.31 -4.30 8.72
C ASP A 18 -3.70 -5.65 9.38
N ASP A 19 -4.36 -5.59 10.53
CA ASP A 19 -4.78 -6.78 11.29
C ASP A 19 -6.06 -7.45 10.73
N GLY A 20 -6.38 -7.22 9.46
CA GLY A 20 -7.54 -7.82 8.80
C GLY A 20 -7.49 -9.35 8.84
N ARG A 21 -8.57 -9.99 9.32
CA ARG A 21 -8.65 -11.47 9.45
C ARG A 21 -8.33 -12.24 8.17
N PHE A 22 -8.57 -11.63 7.01
CA PHE A 22 -8.27 -12.21 5.70
C PHE A 22 -6.77 -12.30 5.40
N HIS A 23 -5.92 -11.48 6.04
CA HIS A 23 -4.47 -11.54 5.90
C HIS A 23 -3.82 -12.69 6.68
N LYS A 24 -4.56 -13.34 7.59
CA LYS A 24 -4.09 -14.44 8.45
C LYS A 24 -4.53 -15.83 7.95
N ALA A 25 -5.07 -15.92 6.73
CA ALA A 25 -5.44 -17.20 6.16
C ALA A 25 -4.17 -18.04 5.87
N ASN A 26 -4.07 -19.22 6.49
CA ASN A 26 -2.92 -20.13 6.40
C ASN A 26 -2.71 -20.79 5.02
N THR A 27 -3.44 -20.36 3.99
CA THR A 27 -3.35 -20.90 2.63
C THR A 27 -2.27 -20.23 1.79
N LEU A 28 -1.63 -19.16 2.28
CA LEU A 28 -0.62 -18.43 1.52
C LEU A 28 0.80 -18.88 1.86
N THR A 29 1.50 -19.48 0.90
CA THR A 29 2.94 -19.73 1.00
C THR A 29 3.71 -18.42 0.89
N ILE A 30 4.54 -18.12 1.89
CA ILE A 30 5.37 -16.92 1.95
C ILE A 30 6.80 -17.30 1.50
N PRO A 31 7.32 -16.70 0.42
CA PRO A 31 8.68 -16.95 -0.04
C PRO A 31 9.75 -16.47 0.96
N ASP A 32 10.94 -17.08 0.92
CA ASP A 32 12.03 -16.81 1.87
C ASP A 32 12.55 -15.37 1.86
N ASN A 33 12.42 -14.66 0.73
CA ASN A 33 12.80 -13.26 0.60
C ASN A 33 11.64 -12.29 0.91
N VAL A 34 10.56 -12.78 1.50
CA VAL A 34 9.42 -11.94 1.93
C VAL A 34 9.23 -12.02 3.44
N ARG A 35 8.99 -10.88 4.08
CA ARG A 35 8.59 -10.76 5.48
C ARG A 35 7.27 -10.02 5.58
N LEU A 36 6.35 -10.54 6.39
CA LEU A 36 5.09 -9.88 6.69
C LEU A 36 5.21 -9.21 8.06
N ILE A 37 4.85 -7.94 8.15
CA ILE A 37 4.73 -7.18 9.39
C ILE A 37 3.27 -6.80 9.56
N PHE A 38 2.65 -7.32 10.61
CA PHE A 38 1.27 -6.99 10.97
C PHE A 38 1.26 -5.79 11.92
N LEU A 39 0.50 -4.77 11.56
CA LEU A 39 0.31 -3.61 12.40
C LEU A 39 -0.57 -3.95 13.61
N PRO A 40 -0.42 -3.24 14.74
CA PRO A 40 -1.32 -3.35 15.88
C PRO A 40 -2.79 -3.13 15.48
N PRO A 41 -3.74 -3.78 16.16
CA PRO A 41 -5.16 -3.54 15.92
C PRO A 41 -5.52 -2.06 16.09
N TYR A 42 -6.35 -1.54 15.17
CA TYR A 42 -6.86 -0.16 15.20
C TYR A 42 -5.77 0.93 15.14
N SER A 43 -4.63 0.65 14.51
CA SER A 43 -3.55 1.64 14.29
C SER A 43 -3.42 2.09 12.83
N PRO A 44 -4.41 2.78 12.24
CA PRO A 44 -4.32 3.29 10.88
C PRO A 44 -3.20 4.33 10.72
N GLU A 45 -2.84 5.06 11.78
CA GLU A 45 -1.74 6.03 11.78
C GLU A 45 -0.37 5.42 11.47
N LEU A 46 -0.22 4.11 11.65
CA LEU A 46 1.00 3.38 11.34
C LEU A 46 1.01 2.82 9.91
N ASN A 47 -0.12 2.83 9.22
CA ASN A 47 -0.27 2.24 7.89
C ASN A 47 0.02 3.27 6.79
N PRO A 48 1.12 3.12 6.03
CA PRO A 48 1.53 4.15 5.09
C PRO A 48 0.53 4.44 3.97
N VAL A 49 -0.25 3.42 3.60
CA VAL A 49 -1.23 3.53 2.53
C VAL A 49 -2.36 4.50 2.87
N GLU A 50 -2.61 4.80 4.15
CA GLU A 50 -3.69 5.70 4.56
C GLU A 50 -3.48 7.13 4.03
N ARG A 51 -2.24 7.65 4.03
CA ARG A 51 -1.93 8.96 3.44
C ARG A 51 -2.10 8.97 1.92
N PHE A 52 -1.73 7.87 1.27
CA PHE A 52 -1.98 7.70 -0.16
C PHE A 52 -3.48 7.70 -0.47
N TRP A 53 -4.27 6.98 0.32
CA TRP A 53 -5.74 7.00 0.18
C TRP A 53 -6.34 8.36 0.49
N GLN A 54 -5.79 9.09 1.45
CA GLN A 54 -6.22 10.45 1.75
C GLN A 54 -5.99 11.39 0.55
N ASP A 55 -4.83 11.32 -0.12
CA ASP A 55 -4.56 12.11 -1.33
C ASP A 55 -5.53 11.75 -2.46
N LEU A 56 -5.69 10.46 -2.73
CA LEU A 56 -6.61 9.97 -3.76
C LEU A 56 -8.05 10.42 -3.51
N LYS A 57 -8.54 10.27 -2.27
CA LYS A 57 -9.90 10.69 -1.91
C LYS A 57 -10.06 12.21 -1.97
N SER A 58 -9.04 12.97 -1.60
CA SER A 58 -9.07 14.44 -1.68
C SER A 58 -9.17 14.92 -3.12
N TYR A 59 -8.50 14.23 -4.05
CA TYR A 59 -8.64 14.50 -5.49
C TYR A 59 -10.07 14.25 -6.00
N LEU A 60 -10.73 13.20 -5.51
CA LEU A 60 -12.09 12.82 -5.94
C LEU A 60 -13.20 13.58 -5.19
N ALA A 61 -12.88 14.30 -4.11
CA ALA A 61 -13.87 14.79 -3.14
C ALA A 61 -14.92 15.76 -3.74
N PHE A 62 -14.60 16.42 -4.85
CA PHE A 62 -15.47 17.41 -5.49
C PHE A 62 -16.02 16.95 -6.84
N ASP A 63 -15.69 15.72 -7.27
CA ASP A 63 -16.24 15.14 -8.48
C ASP A 63 -17.53 14.36 -8.12
N LEU A 64 -18.66 14.76 -8.70
CA LEU A 64 -19.89 13.97 -8.62
C LEU A 64 -19.85 12.91 -9.74
N HIS A 65 -19.86 11.64 -9.35
CA HIS A 65 -19.92 10.52 -10.29
C HIS A 65 -21.32 9.89 -10.24
N GLU A 66 -22.00 9.82 -11.38
CA GLU A 66 -23.35 9.25 -11.45
C GLU A 66 -23.31 7.73 -11.51
N THR A 67 -22.20 7.17 -12.02
CA THR A 67 -22.04 5.74 -12.21
C THR A 67 -20.73 5.20 -11.65
N LEU A 68 -20.73 3.91 -11.27
CA LEU A 68 -19.52 3.22 -10.80
C LEU A 68 -18.40 3.17 -11.86
N PRO A 69 -18.69 2.94 -13.16
CA PRO A 69 -17.66 3.02 -14.22
C PRO A 69 -16.94 4.37 -14.28
N GLU A 70 -17.67 5.49 -14.19
CA GLU A 70 -17.07 6.83 -14.17
C GLU A 70 -16.12 7.00 -12.99
N LEU A 71 -16.55 6.62 -11.77
CA LEU A 71 -15.69 6.67 -10.59
C LEU A 71 -14.42 5.82 -10.79
N LYS A 72 -14.56 4.60 -11.36
CA LYS A 72 -13.41 3.72 -11.61
C LYS A 72 -12.42 4.32 -12.60
N GLU A 73 -12.91 4.98 -13.65
CA GLU A 73 -12.07 5.66 -14.63
C GLU A 73 -11.28 6.79 -13.97
N ARG A 74 -11.94 7.63 -13.19
CA ARG A 74 -11.32 8.77 -12.47
C ARG A 74 -10.29 8.32 -11.44
N VAL A 75 -10.60 7.24 -10.71
CA VAL A 75 -9.62 6.57 -9.83
C VAL A 75 -8.42 6.08 -10.64
N SER A 76 -8.65 5.41 -11.77
CA SER A 76 -7.60 4.90 -12.64
C SER A 76 -6.70 6.03 -13.17
N GLU A 77 -7.28 7.11 -13.68
CA GLU A 77 -6.54 8.29 -14.16
C GLU A 77 -5.62 8.86 -13.08
N LYS A 78 -6.17 9.07 -11.87
CA LYS A 78 -5.38 9.58 -10.74
C LYS A 78 -4.30 8.59 -10.33
N LEU A 79 -4.58 7.28 -10.30
CA LEU A 79 -3.59 6.26 -9.98
C LEU A 79 -2.42 6.26 -10.98
N HIS A 80 -2.68 6.39 -12.28
CA HIS A 80 -1.65 6.46 -13.31
C HIS A 80 -0.85 7.77 -13.29
N SER A 81 -1.38 8.83 -12.66
CA SER A 81 -0.69 10.12 -12.55
C SER A 81 0.38 10.17 -11.46
N TYR A 82 0.39 9.22 -10.51
CA TYR A 82 1.39 9.19 -9.45
C TYR A 82 2.75 8.79 -10.00
N THR A 83 3.79 9.55 -9.65
CA THR A 83 5.19 9.16 -9.86
C THR A 83 5.72 8.38 -8.66
N ASP A 84 6.83 7.67 -8.85
CA ASP A 84 7.50 6.95 -7.76
C ASP A 84 7.89 7.90 -6.63
N GLU A 85 8.33 9.12 -6.94
CA GLU A 85 8.67 10.15 -5.94
C GLU A 85 7.44 10.63 -5.16
N ALA A 86 6.30 10.78 -5.82
CA ALA A 86 5.05 11.16 -5.16
C ALA A 86 4.58 10.07 -4.20
N VAL A 87 4.62 8.80 -4.65
CA VAL A 87 4.27 7.65 -3.80
C VAL A 87 5.23 7.54 -2.61
N ALA A 88 6.53 7.69 -2.85
CA ALA A 88 7.55 7.68 -1.80
C ALA A 88 7.34 8.81 -0.79
N SER A 89 6.96 10.01 -1.23
CA SER A 89 6.68 11.16 -0.35
C SER A 89 5.42 10.95 0.51
N LEU A 90 4.39 10.30 -0.05
CA LEU A 90 3.14 10.02 0.67
C LEU A 90 3.28 8.88 1.69
N THR A 91 4.10 7.87 1.36
CA THR A 91 4.21 6.61 2.13
C THR A 91 5.52 6.44 2.91
N GLY A 92 6.53 7.26 2.64
CA GLY A 92 7.84 7.21 3.27
C GLY A 92 7.85 7.92 4.64
N TYR A 93 7.13 7.35 5.60
CA TYR A 93 7.21 7.83 6.98
C TYR A 93 8.63 7.68 7.54
N GLU A 94 9.10 8.67 8.29
CA GLU A 94 10.46 8.71 8.82
C GLU A 94 10.81 7.44 9.62
N TYR A 95 9.89 6.97 10.47
CA TYR A 95 10.10 5.73 11.24
C TYR A 95 10.29 4.47 10.38
N LEU A 96 9.71 4.41 9.17
CA LEU A 96 9.95 3.31 8.24
C LEU A 96 11.29 3.44 7.54
N LEU A 97 11.65 4.67 7.16
CA LEU A 97 12.93 4.95 6.51
C LEU A 97 14.10 4.68 7.46
N ASP A 98 13.95 5.05 8.73
CA ASP A 98 14.94 4.78 9.77
C ASP A 98 15.08 3.27 10.03
N ALA A 99 13.95 2.56 10.15
CA ALA A 99 13.95 1.11 10.33
C ALA A 99 14.58 0.37 9.14
N ALA A 100 14.44 0.88 7.92
CA ALA A 100 15.04 0.29 6.72
C ALA A 100 16.55 0.57 6.58
N ARG A 101 17.08 1.55 7.30
CA ARG A 101 18.51 1.93 7.30
C ARG A 101 19.32 1.27 8.41
N ALA A 102 18.64 0.73 9.42
CA ALA A 102 19.24 0.03 10.56
C ALA A 102 19.72 -1.37 10.18
#